data_AF-A0A5C7Z0M1-F1
#
_entry.id   AF-A0A5C7Z0M1-F1
#
_cell.length_a   1.000
_cell.length_b   1.000
_cell.length_c   1.000
_cell.angle_alpha   90.00
_cell.angle_beta   90.00
_cell.angle_gamma   90.00
#
_symmetry.space_group_name_H-M   'P 1'
#
loop_
_entity.id
_entity.type
_entity.pdbx_description
1 polymer ?
#
loop_
_entity_poly.entity_id
_entity_poly.type
_entity_poly.pdbx_seq_one_letter_code
_entity_poly.pdbx_strand_id
1 'polypeptide(L)'
;MTSLTLLLICLYRAAEVQNLPVAKTMAPLIFSDNLGQPKFNLDIPERLPVIQALFKGEPFNPDGKDESIQTMYARFGDIESNDLLAELDDALPHFIYWLLTRVGLIEIATDNDGYAYAIFETMNDRGKPLSPVDMLKAYLLAPIEDSQARTLANQTWKQEVLELISWGGSHEPERDANCIKAWLRAQYADSTRDRKAGAVDKDWELIGSVFHRWVRDHSMQLGLGKAPANLKMMAESFPFFSKAYRRVLDASKRYTPGLEAIYYNAHNDFTWQSTVLLAPLVESDDDETVRRKLAVVATYLDIWLMRRVVNYIRVGYSSVSYSMWLLCRDIRRKPVNELVQVLSQKLADDDVTFAGSAAKGRSGIEGLGLNQFSRRYIGHLLARLTEATERGAGRTESFDKLVNRKVTNPFDIEHIWADDYTAAASLFADEQEFHEWRNHVASLLLLPADVNRSLQDKPFDQKRAHYAKQNFYAASLDARAYQHQPKFLQFAAAHDLPFQAFDKFTKVEQQARRKLVAQLVEMVWSPQRLHQVAL
;
A
#
# COMPACT_ATOMS: atom_id res chain seq x y z
N MET A 1 7.42 36.41 -4.08
CA MET A 1 8.47 37.44 -4.13
C MET A 1 9.02 37.64 -5.53
N THR A 2 9.64 36.65 -6.18
CA THR A 2 10.23 36.80 -7.53
C THR A 2 9.29 37.45 -8.56
N SER A 3 8.04 36.99 -8.68
CA SER A 3 7.08 37.56 -9.65
C SER A 3 6.76 39.04 -9.40
N LEU A 4 6.65 39.44 -8.12
CA LEU A 4 6.43 40.84 -7.76
C LEU A 4 7.66 41.69 -8.09
N THR A 5 8.86 41.18 -7.84
CA THR A 5 10.11 41.85 -8.22
C THR A 5 10.20 42.06 -9.74
N LEU A 6 9.85 41.05 -10.55
CA LEU A 6 9.84 41.17 -12.01
C LEU A 6 8.81 42.21 -12.50
N LEU A 7 7.62 42.22 -11.91
CA LEU A 7 6.60 43.23 -12.20
C LEU A 7 7.08 44.64 -11.84
N LEU A 8 7.69 44.81 -10.66
CA LEU A 8 8.24 46.10 -10.23
C LEU A 8 9.35 46.58 -11.18
N ILE A 9 10.22 45.69 -11.65
CA ILE A 9 11.25 46.03 -12.64
C ILE A 9 10.61 46.51 -13.95
N CYS A 10 9.59 45.83 -14.45
CA CYS A 10 8.88 46.21 -15.67
C CYS A 10 8.22 47.60 -15.53
N LEU A 11 7.47 47.82 -14.46
CA LEU A 11 6.80 49.09 -14.17
C LEU A 11 7.80 50.24 -13.94
N TYR A 12 8.93 49.96 -13.28
CA TYR A 12 10.00 50.93 -13.08
C TYR A 12 10.59 51.38 -14.42
N ARG A 13 10.89 50.45 -15.33
CA ARG A 13 11.40 50.77 -16.66
C ARG A 13 10.41 51.60 -17.47
N ALA A 14 9.12 51.25 -17.44
CA ALA A 14 8.09 52.03 -18.11
C ALA A 14 7.98 53.46 -17.55
N ALA A 15 8.03 53.61 -16.22
CA ALA A 15 8.00 54.91 -15.55
C ALA A 15 9.25 55.76 -15.85
N GLU A 16 10.44 55.16 -15.91
CA GLU A 16 11.69 55.84 -16.29
C GLU A 16 11.64 56.34 -17.74
N VAL A 17 11.16 55.52 -18.70
CA VAL A 17 11.01 55.92 -20.11
C VAL A 17 10.07 57.12 -20.27
N GLN A 18 8.99 57.17 -19.49
CA GLN A 18 8.03 58.28 -19.48
C GLN A 18 8.45 59.44 -18.55
N ASN A 19 9.62 59.35 -17.91
CA ASN A 19 10.15 60.34 -16.96
C ASN A 19 9.16 60.68 -15.81
N LEU A 20 8.45 59.67 -15.32
CA LEU A 20 7.44 59.82 -14.27
C LEU A 20 8.10 59.92 -12.88
N PRO A 21 7.66 60.86 -12.01
CA PRO A 21 8.22 61.01 -10.67
C PRO A 21 8.16 59.74 -9.79
N VAL A 22 7.18 58.86 -10.05
CA VAL A 22 6.95 57.63 -9.28
C VAL A 22 8.10 56.62 -9.40
N ALA A 23 8.91 56.69 -10.47
CA ALA A 23 10.06 55.82 -10.65
C ALA A 23 11.06 55.92 -9.48
N LYS A 24 11.24 57.13 -8.93
CA LYS A 24 12.10 57.38 -7.75
C LYS A 24 11.59 56.70 -6.49
N THR A 25 10.26 56.56 -6.35
CA THR A 25 9.63 55.86 -5.22
C THR A 25 9.74 54.34 -5.37
N MET A 26 9.80 53.84 -6.61
CA MET A 26 9.92 52.41 -6.90
C MET A 26 11.34 51.87 -6.75
N ALA A 27 12.36 52.65 -7.12
CA ALA A 27 13.75 52.19 -7.12
C ALA A 27 14.19 51.50 -5.81
N PRO A 28 13.91 52.06 -4.60
CA PRO A 28 14.26 51.43 -3.32
C PRO A 28 13.64 50.04 -3.07
N LEU A 29 12.54 49.72 -3.75
CA LEU A 29 11.82 48.45 -3.58
C LEU A 29 12.44 47.31 -4.41
N ILE A 30 13.22 47.66 -5.43
CA ILE A 30 13.95 46.73 -6.29
C ILE A 30 15.41 46.67 -5.87
N PHE A 31 15.96 47.83 -5.51
CA PHE A 31 17.36 48.12 -5.46
C PHE A 31 17.69 49.12 -4.34
N SER A 32 18.78 48.89 -3.61
CA SER A 32 19.33 49.80 -2.62
C SER A 32 20.81 50.08 -2.88
N ASP A 33 21.24 51.31 -2.61
CA ASP A 33 22.66 51.67 -2.61
C ASP A 33 23.19 51.59 -1.16
N ASN A 34 24.21 50.76 -0.95
CA ASN A 34 24.95 50.70 0.30
C ASN A 34 26.39 51.13 0.06
N LEU A 35 26.70 52.40 0.35
CA LEU A 35 28.05 52.98 0.24
C LEU A 35 28.66 52.88 -1.17
N GLY A 36 27.85 53.08 -2.22
CA GLY A 36 28.27 52.99 -3.62
C GLY A 36 28.24 51.55 -4.17
N GLN A 37 27.81 50.57 -3.38
CA GLN A 37 27.62 49.20 -3.85
C GLN A 37 26.14 48.92 -4.15
N PRO A 38 25.83 48.60 -5.42
CA PRO A 38 24.47 48.26 -5.82
C PRO A 38 24.01 46.93 -5.21
N LYS A 39 22.95 46.94 -4.39
CA LYS A 39 22.36 45.74 -3.78
C LYS A 39 20.87 45.58 -4.12
N PHE A 40 20.52 44.47 -4.77
CA PHE A 40 19.13 44.13 -5.05
C PHE A 40 18.46 43.50 -3.82
N ASN A 41 17.17 43.81 -3.63
CA ASN A 41 16.41 43.27 -2.49
C ASN A 41 16.17 41.75 -2.59
N LEU A 42 16.20 41.19 -3.81
CA LEU A 42 16.25 39.75 -4.05
C LEU A 42 17.71 39.28 -4.14
N ASP A 43 18.33 39.08 -2.99
CA ASP A 43 19.77 38.78 -2.86
C ASP A 43 20.05 37.27 -2.97
N ILE A 44 19.94 36.74 -4.20
CA ILE A 44 20.27 35.34 -4.53
C ILE A 44 21.46 35.37 -5.51
N PRO A 45 22.68 34.97 -5.08
CA PRO A 45 23.92 35.18 -5.85
C PRO A 45 23.84 34.69 -7.29
N GLU A 46 23.21 33.53 -7.52
CA GLU A 46 23.11 32.89 -8.82
C GLU A 46 22.17 33.63 -9.79
N ARG A 47 21.20 34.38 -9.24
CA ARG A 47 20.16 35.11 -10.01
C ARG A 47 20.50 36.58 -10.22
N LEU A 48 21.48 37.10 -9.49
CA LEU A 48 21.90 38.49 -9.57
C LEU A 48 22.22 38.95 -11.02
N PRO A 49 22.91 38.16 -11.87
CA PRO A 49 23.21 38.58 -13.24
C PRO A 49 21.97 38.82 -14.10
N VAL A 50 20.94 37.96 -13.99
CA VAL A 50 19.70 38.13 -14.77
C VAL A 50 18.89 39.31 -14.23
N ILE A 51 18.79 39.47 -12.91
CA ILE A 51 18.05 40.60 -12.30
C ILE A 51 18.69 41.94 -12.67
N GLN A 52 20.02 42.02 -12.67
CA GLN A 52 20.75 43.22 -13.12
C GLN A 52 20.48 43.55 -14.58
N ALA A 53 20.55 42.55 -15.46
CA ALA A 53 20.29 42.75 -16.88
C ALA A 53 18.85 43.23 -17.13
N LEU A 54 17.86 42.60 -16.48
CA LEU A 54 16.46 42.99 -16.57
C LEU A 54 16.22 44.41 -16.03
N PHE A 55 16.83 44.77 -14.89
CA PHE A 55 16.71 46.10 -14.29
C PHE A 55 17.28 47.21 -15.19
N LYS A 56 18.45 46.96 -15.79
CA LYS A 56 19.12 47.92 -16.68
C LYS A 56 18.57 47.92 -18.12
N GLY A 57 17.76 46.93 -18.48
CA GLY A 57 17.32 46.71 -19.87
C GLY A 57 18.45 46.26 -20.79
N GLU A 58 19.45 45.56 -20.26
CA GLU A 58 20.59 45.02 -21.02
C GLU A 58 20.23 43.64 -21.62
N PRO A 59 20.77 43.30 -22.81
CA PRO A 59 20.56 41.97 -23.40
C PRO A 59 21.14 40.88 -22.50
N PHE A 60 20.38 39.80 -22.32
CA PHE A 60 20.79 38.65 -21.51
C PHE A 60 20.51 37.34 -22.27
N ASN A 61 21.50 36.45 -22.30
CA ASN A 61 21.32 35.11 -22.88
C ASN A 61 21.07 34.08 -21.76
N PRO A 62 19.87 33.51 -21.66
CA PRO A 62 19.55 32.48 -20.67
C PRO A 62 20.07 31.08 -21.04
N ASP A 63 20.52 30.85 -22.28
CA ASP A 63 20.91 29.53 -22.77
C ASP A 63 22.07 28.93 -21.96
N GLY A 64 21.92 27.65 -21.58
CA GLY A 64 22.93 26.93 -20.80
C GLY A 64 23.03 27.36 -19.33
N LYS A 65 22.17 28.27 -18.86
CA LYS A 65 22.04 28.63 -17.44
C LYS A 65 21.04 27.72 -16.72
N ASP A 66 20.98 27.81 -15.39
CA ASP A 66 20.02 27.07 -14.58
C ASP A 66 18.55 27.31 -15.01
N GLU A 67 17.71 26.29 -14.89
CA GLU A 67 16.29 26.33 -15.29
C GLU A 67 15.53 27.49 -14.60
N SER A 68 15.89 27.81 -13.36
CA SER A 68 15.31 28.94 -12.63
C SER A 68 15.65 30.29 -13.26
N ILE A 69 16.83 30.44 -13.84
CA ILE A 69 17.29 31.66 -14.51
C ILE A 69 16.58 31.80 -15.86
N GLN A 70 16.51 30.71 -16.62
CA GLN A 70 15.77 30.65 -17.88
C GLN A 70 14.29 30.99 -17.68
N THR A 71 13.67 30.40 -16.65
CA THR A 71 12.28 30.66 -16.29
C THR A 71 12.07 32.12 -15.89
N MET A 72 12.97 32.69 -15.08
CA MET A 72 12.87 34.10 -14.67
C MET A 72 12.90 35.05 -15.86
N TYR A 73 13.84 34.83 -16.79
CA TYR A 73 13.97 35.64 -18.00
C TYR A 73 12.73 35.49 -18.90
N ALA A 74 12.25 34.26 -19.13
CA ALA A 74 11.05 34.01 -19.92
C ALA A 74 9.79 34.65 -19.31
N ARG A 75 9.60 34.52 -17.98
CA ARG A 75 8.43 35.12 -17.30
C ARG A 75 8.48 36.65 -17.29
N PHE A 76 9.67 37.26 -17.28
CA PHE A 76 9.79 38.71 -17.47
C PHE A 76 9.36 39.11 -18.88
N GLY A 77 9.79 38.36 -19.90
CA GLY A 77 9.34 38.54 -21.27
C GLY A 77 7.82 38.43 -21.42
N ASP A 78 7.19 37.48 -20.72
CA ASP A 78 5.72 37.36 -20.70
C ASP A 78 5.05 38.65 -20.16
N ILE A 79 5.63 39.27 -19.12
CA ILE A 79 5.11 40.53 -18.54
C ILE A 79 5.28 41.68 -19.53
N GLU A 80 6.42 41.78 -20.23
CA GLU A 80 6.65 42.80 -21.25
C GLU A 80 5.75 42.63 -22.48
N SER A 81 5.48 41.39 -22.87
CA SER A 81 4.60 41.06 -24.01
C SER A 81 3.11 41.16 -23.69
N ASN A 82 2.76 41.35 -22.41
CA ASN A 82 1.38 41.54 -22.01
C ASN A 82 0.99 42.99 -22.27
N ASP A 83 -0.21 43.20 -22.84
CA ASP A 83 -0.73 44.52 -23.18
C ASP A 83 -0.93 45.44 -21.95
N LEU A 84 -0.63 44.99 -20.73
CA LEU A 84 -0.71 45.74 -19.47
C LEU A 84 -0.20 47.19 -19.57
N LEU A 85 1.00 47.42 -20.13
CA LEU A 85 1.55 48.78 -20.23
C LEU A 85 0.78 49.65 -21.24
N ALA A 86 0.33 49.04 -22.34
CA ALA A 86 -0.47 49.72 -23.36
C ALA A 86 -1.90 50.00 -22.89
N GLU A 87 -2.49 49.12 -22.08
CA GLU A 87 -3.80 49.30 -21.46
C GLU A 87 -3.79 50.37 -20.37
N LEU A 88 -2.68 50.47 -19.62
CA LEU A 88 -2.54 51.46 -18.55
C LEU A 88 -2.33 52.87 -19.12
N ASP A 89 -1.47 53.04 -20.13
CA ASP A 89 -1.16 54.32 -20.78
C ASP A 89 -1.04 55.49 -19.78
N ASP A 90 -1.88 56.52 -19.88
CA ASP A 90 -1.94 57.68 -18.98
C ASP A 90 -2.22 57.33 -17.50
N ALA A 91 -2.82 56.16 -17.23
CA ALA A 91 -3.12 55.68 -15.89
C ALA A 91 -1.95 54.93 -15.21
N LEU A 92 -0.85 54.68 -15.92
CA LEU A 92 0.36 54.04 -15.37
C LEU A 92 0.82 54.60 -14.01
N PRO A 93 1.00 55.92 -13.81
CA PRO A 93 1.41 56.46 -12.51
C PRO A 93 0.38 56.16 -11.41
N HIS A 94 -0.91 56.24 -11.72
CA HIS A 94 -1.98 55.95 -10.75
C HIS A 94 -1.99 54.48 -10.34
N PHE A 95 -1.79 53.57 -11.29
CA PHE A 95 -1.67 52.13 -11.02
C PHE A 95 -0.46 51.83 -10.14
N ILE A 96 0.69 52.43 -10.43
CA ILE A 96 1.89 52.26 -9.60
C ILE A 96 1.63 52.75 -8.17
N TYR A 97 1.09 53.95 -7.99
CA TYR A 97 0.75 54.44 -6.64
C TYR A 97 -0.26 53.54 -5.92
N TRP A 98 -1.26 53.03 -6.63
CA TRP A 98 -2.20 52.06 -6.08
C TRP A 98 -1.49 50.79 -5.62
N LEU A 99 -0.63 50.21 -6.45
CA LEU A 99 0.15 49.02 -6.13
C LEU A 99 1.01 49.23 -4.88
N LEU A 100 1.65 50.40 -4.77
CA LEU A 100 2.52 50.73 -3.64
C LEU A 100 1.77 51.02 -2.33
N THR A 101 0.52 51.48 -2.39
CA THR A 101 -0.21 51.98 -1.20
C THR A 101 -1.43 51.16 -0.81
N ARG A 102 -1.96 50.33 -1.72
CA ARG A 102 -3.20 49.58 -1.53
C ARG A 102 -3.01 48.05 -1.59
N VAL A 103 -1.83 47.56 -1.96
CA VAL A 103 -1.50 46.13 -1.91
C VAL A 103 -0.64 45.84 -0.69
N GLY A 104 -1.11 44.94 0.18
CA GLY A 104 -0.40 44.49 1.37
C GLY A 104 0.22 43.11 1.18
N LEU A 105 1.42 42.91 1.72
CA LEU A 105 2.04 41.60 1.87
C LEU A 105 1.81 41.10 3.30
N ILE A 106 1.39 39.84 3.44
CA ILE A 106 1.28 39.18 4.75
C ILE A 106 2.55 38.37 4.93
N GLU A 107 3.39 38.79 5.86
CA GLU A 107 4.54 38.01 6.31
C GLU A 107 4.08 36.98 7.34
N ILE A 108 4.49 35.72 7.16
CA ILE A 108 4.33 34.69 8.17
C ILE A 108 5.72 34.23 8.58
N ALA A 109 6.09 34.58 9.81
CA ALA A 109 7.36 34.23 10.42
C ALA A 109 7.16 33.20 11.53
N THR A 110 8.13 32.30 11.69
CA THR A 110 8.16 31.30 12.75
C THR A 110 9.62 31.00 13.09
N ASP A 111 9.86 30.68 14.35
CA ASP A 111 11.17 30.39 14.93
C ASP A 111 11.57 28.91 14.81
N ASN A 112 10.64 28.06 14.38
CA ASN A 112 10.83 26.62 14.20
C ASN A 112 10.66 26.23 12.72
N ASP A 113 11.72 25.69 12.12
CA ASP A 113 11.73 25.20 10.74
C ASP A 113 10.65 24.15 10.46
N GLY A 114 10.31 23.33 11.46
CA GLY A 114 9.22 22.35 11.37
C GLY A 114 7.84 23.00 11.23
N TYR A 115 7.60 24.10 11.95
CA TYR A 115 6.37 24.89 11.81
C TYR A 115 6.39 25.75 10.55
N ALA A 116 7.56 26.28 10.16
CA ALA A 116 7.73 27.03 8.90
C ALA A 116 7.29 26.16 7.72
N TYR A 117 7.70 24.91 7.76
CA TYR A 117 7.39 23.94 6.73
C TYR A 117 5.93 23.48 6.79
N ALA A 118 5.35 23.25 7.97
CA ALA A 118 3.92 22.92 8.09
C ALA A 118 3.01 24.06 7.62
N ILE A 119 3.39 25.31 7.90
CA ILE A 119 2.74 26.53 7.39
C ILE A 119 2.91 26.60 5.87
N PHE A 120 4.10 26.32 5.35
CA PHE A 120 4.35 26.28 3.91
C PHE A 120 3.51 25.21 3.20
N GLU A 121 3.41 23.99 3.74
CA GLU A 121 2.57 22.92 3.19
C GLU A 121 1.08 23.27 3.24
N THR A 122 0.58 23.73 4.40
CA THR A 122 -0.83 24.10 4.57
C THR A 122 -1.23 25.33 3.74
N MET A 123 -0.29 26.21 3.40
CA MET A 123 -0.51 27.32 2.47
C MET A 123 -0.36 26.93 1.00
N ASN A 124 0.56 26.01 0.66
CA ASN A 124 0.74 25.50 -0.69
C ASN A 124 -0.40 24.57 -1.15
N ASP A 125 -1.24 24.11 -0.23
CA ASP A 125 -2.53 23.46 -0.53
C ASP A 125 -3.49 24.35 -1.33
N ARG A 126 -3.17 25.63 -1.54
CA ARG A 126 -3.89 26.55 -2.45
C ARG A 126 -3.32 26.62 -3.87
N GLY A 127 -2.27 25.84 -4.18
CA GLY A 127 -1.70 25.59 -5.52
C GLY A 127 -1.46 24.08 -5.77
N LYS A 128 -0.69 23.65 -6.79
CA LYS A 128 -0.30 22.23 -6.94
C LYS A 128 0.93 21.97 -6.03
N PRO A 129 0.79 21.25 -4.90
CA PRO A 129 1.86 21.09 -3.94
C PRO A 129 3.04 20.28 -4.54
N LEU A 130 4.27 20.60 -4.12
CA LEU A 130 5.43 19.75 -4.39
C LEU A 130 5.25 18.47 -3.59
N SER A 131 5.11 17.32 -4.26
CA SER A 131 4.86 16.07 -3.55
C SER A 131 6.06 15.66 -2.67
N PRO A 132 5.87 14.93 -1.56
CA PRO A 132 6.96 14.31 -0.82
C PRO A 132 7.93 13.49 -1.69
N VAL A 133 7.41 12.89 -2.77
CA VAL A 133 8.19 12.14 -3.76
C VAL A 133 9.10 13.08 -4.56
N ASP A 134 8.59 14.24 -4.99
CA ASP A 134 9.37 15.26 -5.69
C ASP A 134 10.45 15.88 -4.80
N MET A 135 10.16 16.08 -3.52
CA MET A 135 11.14 16.58 -2.56
C MET A 135 12.29 15.61 -2.35
N LEU A 136 11.99 14.31 -2.20
CA LEU A 136 13.01 13.28 -2.09
C LEU A 136 13.86 13.23 -3.36
N LYS A 137 13.23 13.29 -4.54
CA LYS A 137 13.92 13.36 -5.84
C LYS A 137 14.89 14.54 -5.91
N ALA A 138 14.43 15.74 -5.54
CA ALA A 138 15.26 16.95 -5.57
C ALA A 138 16.47 16.82 -4.64
N TYR A 139 16.27 16.31 -3.43
CA TYR A 139 17.35 16.04 -2.47
C TYR A 139 18.39 15.05 -3.03
N LEU A 140 17.94 13.95 -3.65
CA LEU A 140 18.83 12.95 -4.22
C LEU A 140 19.60 13.48 -5.43
N LEU A 141 18.99 14.32 -6.27
CA LEU A 141 19.65 14.92 -7.43
C LEU A 141 20.70 15.96 -7.04
N ALA A 142 20.49 16.73 -5.97
CA ALA A 142 21.31 17.90 -5.64
C ALA A 142 22.84 17.65 -5.65
N PRO A 143 23.38 16.54 -5.10
CA PRO A 143 24.82 16.30 -5.10
C PRO A 143 25.39 15.74 -6.42
N ILE A 144 24.58 15.53 -7.45
CA ILE A 144 25.00 14.98 -8.74
C ILE A 144 25.30 16.15 -9.70
N GLU A 145 26.59 16.45 -9.87
CA GLU A 145 27.09 17.53 -10.72
C GLU A 145 27.18 17.14 -12.21
N ASP A 146 27.47 15.87 -12.50
CA ASP A 146 27.53 15.40 -13.88
C ASP A 146 26.16 15.49 -14.56
N SER A 147 26.07 16.33 -15.60
CA SER A 147 24.82 16.67 -16.27
C SER A 147 24.17 15.46 -16.94
N GLN A 148 24.97 14.55 -17.51
CA GLN A 148 24.45 13.34 -18.16
C GLN A 148 23.88 12.36 -17.14
N ALA A 149 24.64 12.02 -16.08
CA ALA A 149 24.18 11.14 -15.02
C ALA A 149 22.95 11.71 -14.28
N ARG A 150 22.94 13.02 -14.01
CA ARG A 150 21.80 13.71 -13.39
C ARG A 150 20.54 13.61 -14.25
N THR A 151 20.68 13.82 -15.56
CA THR A 151 19.56 13.73 -16.51
C THR A 151 19.01 12.32 -16.57
N LEU A 152 19.88 11.32 -16.69
CA LEU A 152 19.49 9.91 -16.72
C LEU A 152 18.76 9.49 -15.43
N ALA A 153 19.32 9.82 -14.26
CA ALA A 153 18.70 9.49 -12.98
C ALA A 153 17.32 10.15 -12.80
N ASN A 154 17.16 11.40 -13.24
CA ASN A 154 15.87 12.09 -13.21
C ASN A 154 14.85 11.43 -14.16
N GLN A 155 15.28 11.00 -15.34
CA GLN A 155 14.42 10.28 -16.30
C GLN A 155 13.97 8.94 -15.74
N THR A 156 14.90 8.12 -15.20
CA THR A 156 14.57 6.84 -14.56
C THR A 156 13.59 7.04 -13.41
N TRP A 157 13.84 8.01 -12.52
CA TRP A 157 12.92 8.30 -11.42
C TRP A 157 11.52 8.66 -11.91
N LYS A 158 11.42 9.58 -12.89
CA LYS A 158 10.14 10.00 -13.48
C LYS A 158 9.40 8.83 -14.13
N GLN A 159 10.12 7.94 -14.80
CA GLN A 159 9.55 6.74 -15.40
C GLN A 159 8.96 5.82 -14.33
N GLU A 160 9.71 5.50 -13.27
CA GLU A 160 9.20 4.64 -12.19
C GLU A 160 7.99 5.23 -11.47
N VAL A 161 8.01 6.54 -11.19
CA VAL A 161 6.84 7.25 -10.63
C VAL A 161 5.64 7.13 -11.57
N LEU A 162 5.83 7.37 -12.88
CA LEU A 162 4.76 7.28 -13.86
C LEU A 162 4.19 5.84 -13.94
N GLU A 163 5.05 4.83 -13.98
CA GLU A 163 4.66 3.42 -14.01
C GLU A 163 3.89 3.01 -12.75
N LEU A 164 4.24 3.57 -11.58
CA LEU A 164 3.50 3.36 -10.34
C LEU A 164 2.13 4.05 -10.38
N ILE A 165 2.05 5.36 -10.64
CA ILE A 165 0.78 6.09 -10.58
C ILE A 165 -0.20 5.66 -11.67
N SER A 166 0.27 5.13 -12.81
CA SER A 166 -0.56 4.64 -13.91
C SER A 166 -0.81 3.12 -13.90
N TRP A 167 -0.27 2.40 -12.91
CA TRP A 167 -0.37 0.95 -12.83
C TRP A 167 -1.83 0.45 -12.94
N GLY A 168 -2.01 -0.67 -13.65
CA GLY A 168 -3.31 -1.31 -13.85
C GLY A 168 -4.28 -0.53 -14.75
N GLY A 169 -3.81 0.47 -15.51
CA GLY A 169 -4.65 1.34 -16.34
C GLY A 169 -5.45 2.36 -15.51
N SER A 170 -5.08 2.55 -14.25
CA SER A 170 -5.75 3.43 -13.29
C SER A 170 -4.77 4.48 -12.77
N HIS A 171 -5.18 5.75 -12.78
CA HIS A 171 -4.37 6.84 -12.24
C HIS A 171 -4.62 7.00 -10.74
N GLU A 172 -3.66 6.56 -9.92
CA GLU A 172 -3.66 6.75 -8.46
C GLU A 172 -2.42 7.56 -8.04
N PRO A 173 -2.58 8.87 -7.79
CA PRO A 173 -1.45 9.78 -7.52
C PRO A 173 -0.61 9.44 -6.29
N GLU A 174 -1.17 8.75 -5.30
CA GLU A 174 -0.50 8.41 -4.03
C GLU A 174 0.29 7.09 -4.08
N ARG A 175 0.24 6.37 -5.21
CA ARG A 175 0.78 5.00 -5.29
C ARG A 175 2.31 4.98 -5.24
N ASP A 176 2.95 6.00 -5.80
CA ASP A 176 4.40 6.21 -5.73
C ASP A 176 4.86 6.47 -4.29
N ALA A 177 4.18 7.36 -3.56
CA ALA A 177 4.43 7.64 -2.16
C ALA A 177 4.25 6.39 -1.30
N ASN A 178 3.19 5.60 -1.54
CA ASN A 178 2.97 4.34 -0.83
C ASN A 178 4.04 3.29 -1.13
N CYS A 179 4.52 3.20 -2.37
CA CYS A 179 5.63 2.34 -2.75
C CYS A 179 6.92 2.74 -2.01
N ILE A 180 7.27 4.04 -2.01
CA ILE A 180 8.47 4.55 -1.34
C ILE A 180 8.36 4.35 0.19
N LYS A 181 7.21 4.61 0.79
CA LYS A 181 6.94 4.34 2.22
C LYS A 181 7.14 2.85 2.55
N ALA A 182 6.57 1.96 1.73
CA ALA A 182 6.69 0.52 1.92
C ALA A 182 8.14 0.05 1.80
N TRP A 183 8.84 0.50 0.74
CA TRP A 183 10.24 0.18 0.51
C TRP A 183 11.13 0.68 1.66
N LEU A 184 11.03 1.95 2.04
CA LEU A 184 11.89 2.53 3.07
C LEU A 184 11.63 1.89 4.44
N ARG A 185 10.38 1.60 4.79
CA ARG A 185 10.03 0.86 6.02
C ARG A 185 10.62 -0.53 6.04
N ALA A 186 10.50 -1.26 4.92
CA ALA A 186 10.99 -2.61 4.79
C ALA A 186 12.51 -2.68 4.96
N GLN A 187 13.22 -1.71 4.37
CA GLN A 187 14.67 -1.75 4.22
C GLN A 187 15.44 -0.99 5.31
N TYR A 188 14.85 0.00 5.98
CA TYR A 188 15.61 0.92 6.83
C TYR A 188 14.97 1.31 8.18
N ALA A 189 13.73 0.90 8.48
CA ALA A 189 13.11 1.26 9.75
C ALA A 189 13.65 0.42 10.93
N ASP A 190 14.57 0.98 11.72
CA ASP A 190 15.21 0.28 12.84
C ASP A 190 14.51 0.47 14.18
N SER A 191 13.62 1.47 14.27
CA SER A 191 12.88 1.79 15.48
C SER A 191 11.42 2.12 15.21
N THR A 192 10.60 1.95 16.25
CA THR A 192 9.16 2.28 16.25
C THR A 192 8.81 2.98 17.55
N ARG A 193 7.78 3.82 17.50
CA ARG A 193 7.24 4.57 18.63
C ARG A 193 6.86 3.64 19.79
N ASP A 194 7.20 4.08 21.00
CA ASP A 194 6.81 3.39 22.22
C ASP A 194 5.27 3.39 22.39
N ARG A 195 4.71 2.33 22.99
CA ARG A 195 3.25 2.19 23.19
C ARG A 195 2.71 2.99 24.40
N LYS A 196 3.24 4.19 24.65
CA LYS A 196 2.82 5.08 25.74
C LYS A 196 2.25 6.39 25.19
N ALA A 197 1.33 7.00 25.92
CA ALA A 197 0.76 8.29 25.53
C ALA A 197 1.87 9.36 25.44
N GLY A 198 1.82 10.19 24.40
CA GLY A 198 2.84 11.23 24.15
C GLY A 198 4.19 10.72 23.66
N ALA A 199 4.31 9.44 23.29
CA ALA A 199 5.54 8.92 22.70
C ALA A 199 5.85 9.59 21.35
N VAL A 200 7.14 9.83 21.11
CA VAL A 200 7.64 10.45 19.88
C VAL A 200 7.68 9.41 18.76
N ASP A 201 7.24 9.82 17.57
CA ASP A 201 7.34 9.02 16.35
C ASP A 201 8.81 8.73 16.02
N LYS A 202 9.11 7.47 15.66
CA LYS A 202 10.45 7.05 15.24
C LYS A 202 10.43 6.55 13.79
N ASP A 203 11.43 5.81 13.34
CA ASP A 203 11.61 5.47 11.91
C ASP A 203 10.34 4.92 11.26
N TRP A 204 9.69 3.93 11.87
CA TRP A 204 8.50 3.29 11.29
C TRP A 204 7.35 4.28 11.05
N GLU A 205 7.09 5.18 12.01
CA GLU A 205 6.04 6.19 11.90
C GLU A 205 6.46 7.34 10.98
N LEU A 206 7.68 7.87 11.16
CA LEU A 206 8.24 9.00 10.40
C LEU A 206 8.37 8.69 8.91
N ILE A 207 8.79 7.47 8.54
CA ILE A 207 8.79 7.06 7.13
C ILE A 207 7.35 7.03 6.59
N GLY A 208 6.37 6.64 7.40
CA GLY A 208 4.97 6.62 6.99
C GLY A 208 4.36 7.98 6.67
N SER A 209 4.80 9.02 7.38
CA SER A 209 4.25 10.37 7.30
C SER A 209 5.13 11.33 6.51
N VAL A 210 6.44 11.32 6.75
CA VAL A 210 7.41 12.32 6.27
C VAL A 210 8.71 11.68 5.75
N PHE A 211 8.62 10.61 4.96
CA PHE A 211 9.80 9.86 4.48
C PHE A 211 10.89 10.72 3.81
N HIS A 212 10.53 11.74 3.04
CA HIS A 212 11.48 12.61 2.35
C HIS A 212 12.41 13.33 3.34
N ARG A 213 11.85 13.78 4.46
CA ARG A 213 12.58 14.42 5.55
C ARG A 213 13.38 13.38 6.32
N TRP A 214 12.75 12.25 6.65
CA TRP A 214 13.44 11.16 7.34
C TRP A 214 14.70 10.71 6.58
N VAL A 215 14.64 10.54 5.25
CA VAL A 215 15.81 10.19 4.42
C VAL A 215 16.90 11.24 4.50
N ARG A 216 16.54 12.53 4.44
CA ARG A 216 17.51 13.63 4.55
C ARG A 216 18.21 13.64 5.92
N ASP A 217 17.42 13.52 6.98
CA ASP A 217 17.91 13.58 8.36
C ASP A 217 18.75 12.34 8.71
N HIS A 218 18.49 11.20 8.05
CA HIS A 218 19.23 9.93 8.21
C HIS A 218 20.23 9.68 7.08
N SER A 219 20.56 10.71 6.29
CA SER A 219 21.41 10.58 5.10
C SER A 219 22.77 9.95 5.38
N MET A 220 23.42 10.32 6.49
CA MET A 220 24.70 9.70 6.88
C MET A 220 24.57 8.19 7.13
N GLN A 221 23.49 7.75 7.78
CA GLN A 221 23.25 6.33 8.07
C GLN A 221 22.92 5.54 6.79
N LEU A 222 22.20 6.18 5.86
CA LEU A 222 21.87 5.63 4.55
C LEU A 222 23.05 5.68 3.56
N GLY A 223 24.16 6.33 3.92
CA GLY A 223 25.29 6.55 3.04
C GLY A 223 25.00 7.54 1.89
N LEU A 224 23.98 8.38 2.04
CA LEU A 224 23.53 9.36 1.05
C LEU A 224 24.22 10.73 1.24
N GLY A 225 24.03 11.61 0.26
CA GLY A 225 24.58 12.97 0.26
C GLY A 225 25.77 13.17 -0.69
N LYS A 226 26.18 12.13 -1.42
CA LYS A 226 27.20 12.19 -2.48
C LYS A 226 26.69 11.55 -3.76
N ALA A 227 27.19 12.01 -4.91
CA ALA A 227 26.71 11.58 -6.22
C ALA A 227 26.62 10.05 -6.40
N PRO A 228 27.64 9.22 -6.06
CA PRO A 228 27.59 7.78 -6.36
C PRO A 228 26.46 7.05 -5.61
N ALA A 229 26.29 7.33 -4.32
CA ALA A 229 25.26 6.67 -3.50
C ALA A 229 23.85 7.15 -3.87
N ASN A 230 23.69 8.45 -4.15
CA ASN A 230 22.42 9.00 -4.60
C ASN A 230 22.02 8.46 -5.98
N LEU A 231 22.98 8.34 -6.91
CA LEU A 231 22.77 7.70 -8.22
C LEU A 231 22.32 6.26 -8.06
N LYS A 232 23.00 5.47 -7.21
CA LYS A 232 22.58 4.10 -6.91
C LYS A 232 21.15 4.04 -6.39
N MET A 233 20.79 4.91 -5.44
CA MET A 233 19.43 4.92 -4.87
C MET A 233 18.35 5.23 -5.93
N MET A 234 18.63 6.18 -6.83
CA MET A 234 17.69 6.60 -7.86
C MET A 234 17.62 5.66 -9.07
N ALA A 235 18.76 5.13 -9.52
CA ALA A 235 18.88 4.40 -10.79
C ALA A 235 18.93 2.87 -10.61
N GLU A 236 19.20 2.36 -9.40
CA GLU A 236 19.23 0.92 -9.11
C GLU A 236 18.17 0.54 -8.07
N SER A 237 18.23 1.12 -6.87
CA SER A 237 17.37 0.69 -5.76
C SER A 237 15.90 1.02 -6.01
N PHE A 238 15.55 2.26 -6.38
CA PHE A 238 14.16 2.62 -6.60
C PHE A 238 13.50 1.81 -7.73
N PRO A 239 14.12 1.63 -8.92
CA PRO A 239 13.60 0.73 -9.95
C PRO A 239 13.41 -0.72 -9.48
N PHE A 240 14.39 -1.29 -8.76
CA PHE A 240 14.29 -2.66 -8.25
C PHE A 240 13.08 -2.83 -7.32
N PHE A 241 12.94 -1.96 -6.31
CA PHE A 241 11.84 -2.05 -5.34
C PHE A 241 10.48 -1.64 -5.94
N SER A 242 10.45 -0.70 -6.89
CA SER A 242 9.25 -0.35 -7.66
C SER A 242 8.75 -1.54 -8.48
N LYS A 243 9.64 -2.24 -9.20
CA LYS A 243 9.30 -3.46 -9.96
C LYS A 243 8.75 -4.54 -9.03
N ALA A 244 9.40 -4.79 -7.90
CA ALA A 244 8.93 -5.76 -6.90
C ALA A 244 7.57 -5.38 -6.31
N TYR A 245 7.35 -4.10 -5.97
CA TYR A 245 6.08 -3.60 -5.47
C TYR A 245 4.95 -3.79 -6.49
N ARG A 246 5.18 -3.45 -7.76
CA ARG A 246 4.21 -3.68 -8.85
C ARG A 246 3.89 -5.16 -9.03
N ARG A 247 4.87 -6.05 -8.91
CA ARG A 247 4.65 -7.51 -8.92
C ARG A 247 3.73 -7.96 -7.78
N VAL A 248 3.88 -7.39 -6.58
CA VAL A 248 2.97 -7.65 -5.45
C VAL A 248 1.56 -7.13 -5.75
N LEU A 249 1.43 -5.94 -6.35
CA LEU A 249 0.12 -5.41 -6.76
C LEU A 249 -0.56 -6.30 -7.80
N ASP A 250 0.19 -6.76 -8.81
CA ASP A 250 -0.31 -7.67 -9.84
C ASP A 250 -0.83 -8.97 -9.23
N ALA A 251 -0.03 -9.62 -8.38
CA ALA A 251 -0.44 -10.85 -7.69
C ALA A 251 -1.55 -10.63 -6.65
N SER A 252 -1.73 -9.40 -6.15
CA SER A 252 -2.86 -9.04 -5.27
C SER A 252 -4.19 -8.91 -6.03
N LYS A 253 -4.15 -8.63 -7.34
CA LYS A 253 -5.36 -8.49 -8.19
C LYS A 253 -5.61 -9.69 -9.08
N ARG A 254 -4.57 -10.41 -9.49
CA ARG A 254 -4.64 -11.57 -10.37
C ARG A 254 -4.16 -12.81 -9.64
N TYR A 255 -4.96 -13.87 -9.72
CA TYR A 255 -4.60 -15.15 -9.16
C TYR A 255 -3.44 -15.75 -9.93
N THR A 256 -2.24 -15.67 -9.34
CA THR A 256 -0.98 -15.90 -10.04
C THR A 256 -0.29 -17.16 -9.51
N PRO A 257 -0.05 -18.17 -10.36
CA PRO A 257 0.64 -19.39 -9.96
C PRO A 257 2.01 -19.13 -9.30
N GLY A 258 2.27 -19.78 -8.17
CA GLY A 258 3.48 -19.59 -7.36
C GLY A 258 3.51 -18.31 -6.52
N LEU A 259 2.46 -17.47 -6.59
CA LEU A 259 2.26 -16.26 -5.77
C LEU A 259 0.81 -16.16 -5.25
N GLU A 260 0.08 -17.28 -5.21
CA GLU A 260 -1.33 -17.35 -4.84
C GLU A 260 -1.58 -16.79 -3.43
N ALA A 261 -0.61 -16.98 -2.53
CA ALA A 261 -0.65 -16.44 -1.17
C ALA A 261 -0.80 -14.91 -1.13
N ILE A 262 -0.25 -14.19 -2.12
CA ILE A 262 -0.43 -12.73 -2.22
C ILE A 262 -1.90 -12.39 -2.48
N TYR A 263 -2.56 -13.15 -3.34
CA TYR A 263 -3.98 -13.00 -3.65
C TYR A 263 -4.86 -13.32 -2.44
N TYR A 264 -4.53 -14.40 -1.71
CA TYR A 264 -5.26 -14.80 -0.51
C TYR A 264 -5.23 -13.71 0.57
N ASN A 265 -4.04 -13.15 0.83
CA ASN A 265 -3.85 -12.07 1.78
C ASN A 265 -4.58 -10.79 1.36
N ALA A 266 -4.53 -10.47 0.06
CA ALA A 266 -5.23 -9.31 -0.51
C ALA A 266 -6.75 -9.44 -0.40
N HIS A 267 -7.31 -10.65 -0.62
CA HIS A 267 -8.73 -10.91 -0.41
C HIS A 267 -9.18 -10.68 1.05
N ASN A 268 -8.28 -10.86 2.01
CA ASN A 268 -8.53 -10.55 3.43
C ASN A 268 -8.22 -9.08 3.80
N ASP A 269 -7.99 -8.21 2.80
CA ASP A 269 -7.63 -6.80 2.95
C ASP A 269 -6.39 -6.57 3.84
N PHE A 270 -5.38 -7.45 3.74
CA PHE A 270 -4.18 -7.33 4.57
C PHE A 270 -3.25 -6.19 4.11
N THR A 271 -3.41 -5.02 4.73
CA THR A 271 -2.79 -3.75 4.34
C THR A 271 -1.26 -3.68 4.42
N TRP A 272 -0.61 -4.46 5.29
CA TRP A 272 0.86 -4.45 5.43
C TRP A 272 1.61 -5.33 4.44
N GLN A 273 0.88 -6.07 3.61
CA GLN A 273 1.43 -7.08 2.70
C GLN A 273 2.62 -6.56 1.89
N SER A 274 2.46 -5.46 1.15
CA SER A 274 3.52 -4.95 0.28
C SER A 274 4.77 -4.52 1.06
N THR A 275 4.62 -3.94 2.25
CA THR A 275 5.78 -3.53 3.07
C THR A 275 6.58 -4.75 3.52
N VAL A 276 5.91 -5.77 4.07
CA VAL A 276 6.59 -6.96 4.61
C VAL A 276 7.25 -7.78 3.49
N LEU A 277 6.58 -7.90 2.34
CA LEU A 277 7.08 -8.63 1.18
C LEU A 277 8.37 -8.04 0.59
N LEU A 278 8.59 -6.74 0.72
CA LEU A 278 9.81 -6.07 0.25
C LEU A 278 10.99 -6.21 1.22
N ALA A 279 10.77 -6.61 2.47
CA ALA A 279 11.81 -6.65 3.49
C ALA A 279 12.97 -7.63 3.18
N PRO A 280 12.76 -8.88 2.73
CA PRO A 280 13.85 -9.82 2.49
C PRO A 280 14.64 -9.56 1.20
N LEU A 281 14.17 -8.67 0.33
CA LEU A 281 14.77 -8.45 -0.99
C LEU A 281 16.08 -7.66 -0.89
N VAL A 282 16.99 -7.94 -1.81
CA VAL A 282 18.22 -7.17 -2.07
C VAL A 282 18.37 -6.95 -3.58
N GLU A 283 18.99 -5.85 -4.00
CA GLU A 283 19.08 -5.46 -5.42
C GLU A 283 19.84 -6.46 -6.30
N SER A 284 20.63 -7.36 -5.70
CA SER A 284 21.31 -8.46 -6.40
C SER A 284 20.45 -9.71 -6.64
N ASP A 285 19.23 -9.76 -6.10
CA ASP A 285 18.31 -10.88 -6.32
C ASP A 285 17.85 -10.92 -7.77
N ASP A 286 17.91 -12.09 -8.41
CA ASP A 286 17.27 -12.31 -9.72
C ASP A 286 15.74 -12.47 -9.60
N ASP A 287 15.04 -12.45 -10.74
CA ASP A 287 13.58 -12.47 -10.77
C ASP A 287 12.97 -13.73 -10.13
N GLU A 288 13.69 -14.85 -10.13
CA GLU A 288 13.26 -16.10 -9.51
C GLU A 288 13.49 -16.11 -8.00
N THR A 289 14.61 -15.56 -7.53
CA THR A 289 14.91 -15.36 -6.11
C THR A 289 13.91 -14.39 -5.50
N VAL A 290 13.60 -13.28 -6.19
CA VAL A 290 12.53 -12.37 -5.79
C VAL A 290 11.20 -13.12 -5.69
N ARG A 291 10.83 -13.92 -6.70
CA ARG A 291 9.59 -14.72 -6.67
C ARG A 291 9.52 -15.61 -5.43
N ARG A 292 10.58 -16.38 -5.16
CA ARG A 292 10.65 -17.31 -4.02
C ARG A 292 10.54 -16.58 -2.68
N LYS A 293 11.27 -15.47 -2.50
CA LYS A 293 11.18 -14.65 -1.29
C LYS A 293 9.76 -14.10 -1.08
N LEU A 294 9.14 -13.59 -2.14
CA LEU A 294 7.74 -13.12 -2.09
C LEU A 294 6.77 -14.26 -1.72
N ALA A 295 6.91 -15.42 -2.34
CA ALA A 295 6.05 -16.58 -2.09
C ALA A 295 6.17 -17.07 -0.63
N VAL A 296 7.39 -17.16 -0.10
CA VAL A 296 7.68 -17.58 1.28
C VAL A 296 7.04 -16.61 2.29
N VAL A 297 7.29 -15.30 2.15
CA VAL A 297 6.74 -14.30 3.08
C VAL A 297 5.22 -14.23 2.97
N ALA A 298 4.65 -14.28 1.76
CA ALA A 298 3.20 -14.26 1.57
C ALA A 298 2.54 -15.49 2.20
N THR A 299 3.17 -16.67 2.11
CA THR A 299 2.69 -17.91 2.72
C THR A 299 2.72 -17.83 4.24
N TYR A 300 3.78 -17.26 4.82
CA TYR A 300 3.82 -16.99 6.26
C TYR A 300 2.67 -16.08 6.69
N LEU A 301 2.43 -14.99 5.95
CA LEU A 301 1.34 -14.05 6.23
C LEU A 301 -0.04 -14.72 6.10
N ASP A 302 -0.25 -15.58 5.11
CA ASP A 302 -1.49 -16.36 4.91
C ASP A 302 -1.79 -17.23 6.15
N ILE A 303 -0.81 -18.00 6.62
CA ILE A 303 -0.94 -18.85 7.81
C ILE A 303 -1.15 -18.00 9.06
N TRP A 304 -0.30 -16.99 9.27
CA TRP A 304 -0.34 -16.11 10.43
C TRP A 304 -1.69 -15.40 10.55
N LEU A 305 -2.18 -14.84 9.45
CA LEU A 305 -3.46 -14.13 9.37
C LEU A 305 -4.61 -15.06 9.74
N MET A 306 -4.67 -16.25 9.13
CA MET A 306 -5.76 -17.19 9.36
C MET A 306 -5.78 -17.72 10.79
N ARG A 307 -4.61 -17.97 11.42
CA ARG A 307 -4.53 -18.30 12.85
C ARG A 307 -5.16 -17.22 13.75
N ARG A 308 -4.97 -15.93 13.43
CA ARG A 308 -5.61 -14.83 14.21
C ARG A 308 -7.10 -14.77 13.97
N VAL A 309 -7.51 -14.89 12.71
CA VAL A 309 -8.89 -14.77 12.28
C VAL A 309 -9.79 -15.82 12.94
N VAL A 310 -9.36 -17.09 12.96
CA VAL A 310 -10.15 -18.17 13.59
C VAL A 310 -10.26 -17.99 15.11
N ASN A 311 -9.36 -17.20 15.70
CA ASN A 311 -9.36 -16.85 17.12
C ASN A 311 -10.02 -15.49 17.42
N TYR A 312 -10.71 -14.88 16.45
CA TYR A 312 -11.34 -13.55 16.59
C TYR A 312 -10.35 -12.44 17.01
N ILE A 313 -9.07 -12.58 16.64
CA ILE A 313 -8.03 -11.57 16.89
C ILE A 313 -8.00 -10.60 15.70
N ARG A 314 -8.07 -9.30 15.99
CA ARG A 314 -8.07 -8.24 14.96
C ARG A 314 -6.70 -8.17 14.27
N VAL A 315 -6.75 -7.97 12.96
CA VAL A 315 -5.59 -7.92 12.05
C VAL A 315 -5.55 -6.65 11.20
N GLY A 316 -6.24 -5.59 11.65
CA GLY A 316 -6.24 -4.29 10.98
C GLY A 316 -4.92 -3.55 11.12
N TYR A 317 -4.72 -2.52 10.28
CA TYR A 317 -3.48 -1.77 10.13
C TYR A 317 -2.81 -1.38 11.46
N SER A 318 -3.53 -0.71 12.35
CA SER A 318 -2.99 -0.26 13.65
C SER A 318 -2.72 -1.41 14.61
N SER A 319 -3.60 -2.42 14.67
CA SER A 319 -3.51 -3.53 15.62
C SER A 319 -2.28 -4.41 15.43
N VAL A 320 -1.75 -4.49 14.21
CA VAL A 320 -0.61 -5.36 13.88
C VAL A 320 0.65 -4.59 13.48
N SER A 321 0.62 -3.25 13.50
CA SER A 321 1.73 -2.38 13.05
C SER A 321 3.07 -2.78 13.69
N TYR A 322 3.11 -2.93 15.01
CA TYR A 322 4.33 -3.33 15.72
C TYR A 322 4.80 -4.74 15.33
N SER A 323 3.88 -5.70 15.19
CA SER A 323 4.23 -7.06 14.76
C SER A 323 4.80 -7.06 13.34
N MET A 324 4.31 -6.19 12.46
CA MET A 324 4.82 -6.04 11.10
C MET A 324 6.17 -5.34 11.05
N TRP A 325 6.38 -4.31 11.87
CA TRP A 325 7.71 -3.71 12.05
C TRP A 325 8.74 -4.76 12.52
N LEU A 326 8.40 -5.51 13.57
CA LEU A 326 9.26 -6.57 14.10
C LEU A 326 9.56 -7.63 13.04
N LEU A 327 8.52 -8.07 12.30
CA LEU A 327 8.67 -9.03 11.21
C LEU A 327 9.59 -8.52 10.11
N CYS A 328 9.38 -7.28 9.63
CA CYS A 328 10.24 -6.64 8.62
C CYS A 328 11.69 -6.62 9.07
N ARG A 329 11.96 -6.20 10.31
CA ARG A 329 13.31 -6.15 10.88
C ARG A 329 13.95 -7.53 10.91
N ASP A 330 13.22 -8.54 11.37
CA ASP A 330 13.76 -9.89 11.57
C ASP A 330 14.02 -10.65 10.25
N ILE A 331 13.31 -10.30 9.16
CA ILE A 331 13.49 -10.93 7.84
C ILE A 331 14.30 -10.10 6.84
N ARG A 332 14.70 -8.89 7.24
CA ARG A 332 15.31 -7.90 6.36
C ARG A 332 16.54 -8.46 5.63
N ARG A 333 16.54 -8.36 4.30
CA ARG A 333 17.62 -8.76 3.39
C ARG A 333 18.11 -10.21 3.56
N LYS A 334 17.28 -11.10 4.12
CA LYS A 334 17.67 -12.50 4.34
C LYS A 334 17.63 -13.31 3.04
N PRO A 335 18.59 -14.22 2.82
CA PRO A 335 18.50 -15.19 1.74
C PRO A 335 17.34 -16.18 1.99
N VAL A 336 16.89 -16.87 0.94
CA VAL A 336 15.68 -17.71 0.96
C VAL A 336 15.74 -18.78 2.06
N ASN A 337 16.88 -19.43 2.26
CA ASN A 337 17.07 -20.47 3.27
C ASN A 337 16.91 -19.94 4.70
N GLU A 338 17.57 -18.82 5.04
CA GLU A 338 17.42 -18.19 6.36
C GLU A 338 16.02 -17.63 6.57
N LEU A 339 15.41 -17.09 5.51
CA LEU A 339 14.05 -16.57 5.54
C LEU A 339 13.05 -17.65 5.95
N VAL A 340 13.16 -18.84 5.34
CA VAL A 340 12.33 -19.99 5.68
C VAL A 340 12.55 -20.40 7.14
N GLN A 341 13.80 -20.48 7.60
CA GLN A 341 14.12 -20.84 8.99
C GLN A 341 13.49 -19.86 9.99
N VAL A 342 13.69 -18.56 9.80
CA VAL A 342 13.16 -17.52 10.70
C VAL A 342 11.63 -17.54 10.74
N LEU A 343 10.98 -17.66 9.59
CA LEU A 343 9.51 -17.64 9.50
C LEU A 343 8.89 -18.94 10.04
N SER A 344 9.51 -20.10 9.80
CA SER A 344 9.10 -21.37 10.39
C SER A 344 9.19 -21.32 11.92
N GLN A 345 10.30 -20.80 12.46
CA GLN A 345 10.49 -20.64 13.90
C GLN A 345 9.43 -19.70 14.49
N LYS A 346 9.16 -18.57 13.83
CA LYS A 346 8.10 -17.64 14.25
C LYS A 346 6.71 -18.28 14.29
N LEU A 347 6.37 -19.16 13.35
CA LEU A 347 5.10 -19.91 13.39
C LEU A 347 5.09 -20.98 14.49
N ALA A 348 6.24 -21.57 14.82
CA ALA A 348 6.36 -22.56 15.88
C ALA A 348 6.23 -21.92 17.27
N ASP A 349 6.80 -20.73 17.47
CA ASP A 349 6.79 -20.01 18.75
C ASP A 349 5.49 -19.23 19.02
N ASP A 350 4.58 -19.21 18.04
CA ASP A 350 3.35 -18.44 18.10
C ASP A 350 2.28 -19.13 18.96
N ASP A 351 1.85 -18.48 20.04
CA ASP A 351 0.83 -19.00 20.95
C ASP A 351 -0.57 -19.09 20.32
N VAL A 352 -0.78 -18.37 19.22
CA VAL A 352 -2.05 -18.35 18.48
C VAL A 352 -1.98 -19.37 17.35
N THR A 353 -2.76 -20.44 17.48
CA THR A 353 -2.82 -21.57 16.52
C THR A 353 -4.26 -21.83 16.05
N PHE A 354 -4.47 -22.75 15.12
CA PHE A 354 -5.82 -23.16 14.72
C PHE A 354 -6.57 -23.92 15.83
N ALA A 355 -5.85 -24.52 16.78
CA ALA A 355 -6.44 -25.14 17.97
C ALA A 355 -6.87 -24.11 19.04
N GLY A 356 -6.37 -22.87 18.96
CA GLY A 356 -6.74 -21.82 19.90
C GLY A 356 -5.57 -20.95 20.35
N SER A 357 -5.85 -20.09 21.33
CA SER A 357 -4.87 -19.37 22.14
C SER A 357 -5.36 -19.38 23.58
N ALA A 358 -4.76 -20.25 24.40
CA ALA A 358 -5.14 -20.41 25.80
C ALA A 358 -4.95 -19.10 26.59
N ALA A 359 -3.85 -18.39 26.34
CA ALA A 359 -3.55 -17.09 26.94
C ALA A 359 -4.63 -16.02 26.67
N LYS A 360 -5.41 -16.16 25.60
CA LYS A 360 -6.48 -15.23 25.22
C LYS A 360 -7.89 -15.82 25.37
N GLY A 361 -8.01 -17.01 25.97
CA GLY A 361 -9.28 -17.72 26.13
C GLY A 361 -9.97 -18.01 24.80
N ARG A 362 -9.21 -18.36 23.75
CA ARG A 362 -9.74 -18.64 22.40
C ARG A 362 -9.60 -20.12 22.06
N SER A 363 -10.62 -20.67 21.41
CA SER A 363 -10.74 -22.09 21.03
C SER A 363 -10.47 -22.36 19.54
N GLY A 364 -10.00 -21.36 18.79
CA GLY A 364 -9.65 -21.52 17.38
C GLY A 364 -10.82 -22.02 16.52
N ILE A 365 -10.56 -23.02 15.68
CA ILE A 365 -11.55 -23.61 14.76
C ILE A 365 -12.75 -24.22 15.51
N GLU A 366 -12.56 -24.79 16.69
CA GLU A 366 -13.65 -25.42 17.48
C GLU A 366 -14.71 -24.42 17.95
N GLY A 367 -14.34 -23.15 18.08
CA GLY A 367 -15.25 -22.06 18.42
C GLY A 367 -15.62 -21.15 17.26
N LEU A 368 -15.21 -21.47 16.02
CA LEU A 368 -15.41 -20.57 14.89
C LEU A 368 -16.84 -20.69 14.35
N GLY A 369 -17.63 -19.65 14.60
CA GLY A 369 -19.00 -19.52 14.11
C GLY A 369 -19.22 -18.30 13.21
N LEU A 370 -20.21 -18.41 12.32
CA LEU A 370 -20.68 -17.36 11.44
C LEU A 370 -21.38 -16.24 12.20
N ASN A 371 -20.87 -15.03 12.04
CA ASN A 371 -21.44 -13.79 12.53
C ASN A 371 -20.97 -12.62 11.66
N GLN A 372 -21.35 -11.39 12.02
CA GLN A 372 -21.02 -10.19 11.24
C GLN A 372 -19.51 -10.01 11.01
N PHE A 373 -18.67 -10.32 12.00
CA PHE A 373 -17.21 -10.22 11.89
C PHE A 373 -16.62 -11.36 11.07
N SER A 374 -17.04 -12.60 11.35
CA SER A 374 -16.42 -13.81 10.77
C SER A 374 -16.90 -14.13 9.36
N ARG A 375 -18.03 -13.57 8.89
CA ARG A 375 -18.64 -13.92 7.59
C ARG A 375 -17.66 -13.88 6.42
N ARG A 376 -16.90 -12.78 6.26
CA ARG A 376 -15.92 -12.66 5.17
C ARG A 376 -14.80 -13.70 5.28
N TYR A 377 -14.38 -13.99 6.50
CA TYR A 377 -13.28 -14.88 6.81
C TYR A 377 -13.66 -16.35 6.70
N ILE A 378 -14.88 -16.72 7.08
CA ILE A 378 -15.45 -18.04 6.86
C ILE A 378 -15.64 -18.27 5.37
N GLY A 379 -16.13 -17.27 4.62
CA GLY A 379 -16.18 -17.36 3.16
C GLY A 379 -14.81 -17.65 2.54
N HIS A 380 -13.77 -16.92 2.98
CA HIS A 380 -12.39 -17.17 2.57
C HIS A 380 -11.91 -18.58 2.94
N LEU A 381 -12.12 -19.00 4.20
CA LEU A 381 -11.71 -20.31 4.70
C LEU A 381 -12.38 -21.42 3.89
N LEU A 382 -13.70 -21.37 3.73
CA LEU A 382 -14.45 -22.37 2.97
C LEU A 382 -14.04 -22.41 1.49
N ALA A 383 -13.69 -21.27 0.88
CA ALA A 383 -13.16 -21.24 -0.48
C ALA A 383 -11.81 -21.96 -0.57
N ARG A 384 -10.92 -21.76 0.41
CA ARG A 384 -9.63 -22.45 0.47
C ARG A 384 -9.76 -23.95 0.73
N LEU A 385 -10.68 -24.37 1.61
CA LEU A 385 -10.96 -25.79 1.85
C LEU A 385 -11.58 -26.46 0.62
N THR A 386 -12.54 -25.77 -0.02
CA THR A 386 -13.18 -26.24 -1.25
C THR A 386 -12.14 -26.39 -2.37
N GLU A 387 -11.30 -25.39 -2.60
CA GLU A 387 -10.24 -25.44 -3.60
C GLU A 387 -9.26 -26.60 -3.33
N ALA A 388 -8.79 -26.76 -2.09
CA ALA A 388 -7.87 -27.85 -1.75
C ALA A 388 -8.50 -29.22 -2.01
N THR A 389 -9.78 -29.38 -1.66
CA THR A 389 -10.53 -30.62 -1.90
C THR A 389 -10.74 -30.87 -3.39
N GLU A 390 -11.10 -29.85 -4.16
CA GLU A 390 -11.29 -29.92 -5.61
C GLU A 390 -9.98 -30.32 -6.32
N ARG A 391 -8.87 -29.65 -6.00
CA ARG A 391 -7.55 -30.01 -6.56
C ARG A 391 -7.14 -31.42 -6.16
N GLY A 392 -7.35 -31.82 -4.90
CA GLY A 392 -7.08 -33.17 -4.42
C GLY A 392 -7.88 -34.24 -5.17
N ALA A 393 -9.13 -33.94 -5.52
CA ALA A 393 -9.96 -34.78 -6.36
C ALA A 393 -9.61 -34.73 -7.87
N GLY A 394 -8.60 -33.94 -8.26
CA GLY A 394 -8.15 -33.79 -9.65
C GLY A 394 -8.99 -32.83 -10.50
N ARG A 395 -9.73 -31.93 -9.86
CA ARG A 395 -10.49 -30.84 -10.52
C ARG A 395 -9.72 -29.51 -10.46
N THR A 396 -10.25 -28.51 -11.17
CA THR A 396 -9.57 -27.22 -11.43
C THR A 396 -10.35 -26.01 -10.91
N GLU A 397 -11.31 -26.22 -10.01
CA GLU A 397 -11.99 -25.10 -9.37
C GLU A 397 -11.00 -24.37 -8.45
N SER A 398 -10.86 -23.07 -8.65
CA SER A 398 -9.81 -22.25 -8.04
C SER A 398 -10.40 -21.19 -7.13
N PHE A 399 -9.61 -20.77 -6.14
CA PHE A 399 -10.05 -19.84 -5.11
C PHE A 399 -10.61 -18.54 -5.68
N ASP A 400 -9.97 -17.99 -6.71
CA ASP A 400 -10.39 -16.75 -7.38
C ASP A 400 -11.78 -16.85 -8.00
N LYS A 401 -12.17 -18.02 -8.53
CA LYS A 401 -13.52 -18.29 -9.03
C LYS A 401 -14.53 -18.40 -7.88
N LEU A 402 -14.16 -19.12 -6.82
CA LEU A 402 -15.01 -19.34 -5.64
C LEU A 402 -15.34 -18.04 -4.88
N VAL A 403 -14.45 -17.05 -4.91
CA VAL A 403 -14.66 -15.76 -4.23
C VAL A 403 -15.11 -14.64 -5.16
N ASN A 404 -15.24 -14.88 -6.46
CA ASN A 404 -15.62 -13.84 -7.41
C ASN A 404 -17.08 -13.42 -7.21
N ARG A 405 -17.29 -12.18 -6.76
CA ARG A 405 -18.63 -11.58 -6.57
C ARG A 405 -19.15 -10.83 -7.79
N LYS A 406 -18.37 -10.71 -8.86
CA LYS A 406 -18.75 -9.98 -10.09
C LYS A 406 -19.45 -10.86 -11.14
N VAL A 407 -19.50 -12.17 -10.93
CA VAL A 407 -20.21 -13.10 -11.83
C VAL A 407 -21.70 -13.12 -11.52
N THR A 408 -22.52 -13.49 -12.51
CA THR A 408 -23.99 -13.55 -12.38
C THR A 408 -24.46 -14.53 -11.30
N ASN A 409 -23.72 -15.63 -11.10
CA ASN A 409 -24.05 -16.66 -10.11
C ASN A 409 -22.84 -16.92 -9.20
N PRO A 410 -22.59 -16.04 -8.20
CA PRO A 410 -21.47 -16.19 -7.27
C PRO A 410 -21.71 -17.34 -6.29
N PHE A 411 -20.67 -17.74 -5.56
CA PHE A 411 -20.82 -18.71 -4.47
C PHE A 411 -21.22 -18.05 -3.16
N ASP A 412 -22.25 -18.58 -2.51
CA ASP A 412 -22.73 -18.16 -1.20
C ASP A 412 -22.51 -19.23 -0.14
N ILE A 413 -22.44 -18.76 1.12
CA ILE A 413 -22.37 -19.63 2.27
C ILE A 413 -23.73 -20.33 2.42
N GLU A 414 -23.72 -21.65 2.42
CA GLU A 414 -24.87 -22.51 2.67
C GLU A 414 -24.79 -23.11 4.08
N HIS A 415 -25.94 -23.17 4.76
CA HIS A 415 -26.08 -23.86 6.04
C HIS A 415 -26.62 -25.28 5.81
N ILE A 416 -25.89 -26.28 6.31
CA ILE A 416 -26.31 -27.69 6.23
C ILE A 416 -27.60 -27.92 7.03
N TRP A 417 -27.71 -27.29 8.20
CA TRP A 417 -28.92 -27.25 8.99
C TRP A 417 -29.96 -26.29 8.37
N ALA A 418 -31.19 -26.79 8.19
CA ALA A 418 -32.36 -25.96 7.87
C ALA A 418 -32.55 -24.86 8.94
N ASP A 419 -33.10 -23.71 8.57
CA ASP A 419 -33.42 -22.64 9.54
C ASP A 419 -34.77 -22.88 10.23
N ASP A 420 -34.91 -24.06 10.85
CA ASP A 420 -36.14 -24.47 11.55
C ASP A 420 -35.79 -25.12 12.89
N TYR A 421 -35.79 -24.31 13.95
CA TYR A 421 -35.57 -24.80 15.31
C TYR A 421 -36.68 -25.76 15.75
N THR A 422 -37.93 -25.56 15.33
CA THR A 422 -39.06 -26.39 15.76
C THR A 422 -38.88 -27.84 15.33
N ALA A 423 -38.41 -28.07 14.11
CA ALA A 423 -38.09 -29.40 13.60
C ALA A 423 -36.86 -30.03 14.30
N ALA A 424 -35.93 -29.21 14.82
CA ALA A 424 -34.69 -29.67 15.43
C ALA A 424 -34.69 -29.64 16.97
N ALA A 425 -35.77 -29.18 17.62
CA ALA A 425 -35.82 -28.90 19.06
C ALA A 425 -35.46 -30.10 19.95
N SER A 426 -35.69 -31.34 19.49
CA SER A 426 -35.30 -32.55 20.25
C SER A 426 -33.79 -32.78 20.32
N LEU A 427 -32.99 -32.12 19.48
CA LEU A 427 -31.54 -32.29 19.40
C LEU A 427 -30.77 -31.22 20.20
N PHE A 428 -31.44 -30.14 20.60
CA PHE A 428 -30.82 -28.96 21.21
C PHE A 428 -31.54 -28.59 22.51
N ALA A 429 -30.80 -28.02 23.47
CA ALA A 429 -31.37 -27.56 24.73
C ALA A 429 -32.30 -26.36 24.54
N ASP A 430 -31.93 -25.45 23.64
CA ASP A 430 -32.65 -24.24 23.30
C ASP A 430 -32.31 -23.74 21.88
N GLU A 431 -32.99 -22.68 21.45
CA GLU A 431 -32.79 -22.05 20.14
C GLU A 431 -31.40 -21.40 20.00
N GLN A 432 -30.82 -20.95 21.11
CA GLN A 432 -29.48 -20.37 21.11
C GLN A 432 -28.43 -21.45 20.77
N GLU A 433 -28.47 -22.60 21.44
CA GLU A 433 -27.59 -23.72 21.14
C GLU A 433 -27.77 -24.18 19.68
N PHE A 434 -29.02 -24.25 19.20
CA PHE A 434 -29.27 -24.55 17.79
C PHE A 434 -28.55 -23.59 16.84
N HIS A 435 -28.65 -22.28 17.06
CA HIS A 435 -27.97 -21.29 16.22
C HIS A 435 -26.45 -21.34 16.35
N GLU A 436 -25.90 -21.65 17.52
CA GLU A 436 -24.46 -21.84 17.71
C GLU A 436 -23.94 -23.01 16.87
N TRP A 437 -24.62 -24.15 16.89
CA TRP A 437 -24.27 -25.32 16.08
C TRP A 437 -24.53 -25.10 14.59
N ARG A 438 -25.63 -24.44 14.22
CA ARG A 438 -25.96 -24.10 12.84
C ARG A 438 -24.91 -23.16 12.23
N ASN A 439 -24.48 -22.14 12.98
CA ASN A 439 -23.51 -21.15 12.49
C ASN A 439 -22.05 -21.61 12.59
N HIS A 440 -21.74 -22.70 13.29
CA HIS A 440 -20.38 -23.23 13.36
C HIS A 440 -19.83 -23.55 11.96
N VAL A 441 -18.54 -23.28 11.71
CA VAL A 441 -17.91 -23.45 10.38
C VAL A 441 -18.07 -24.86 9.77
N ALA A 442 -18.09 -25.89 10.61
CA ALA A 442 -18.33 -27.28 10.19
C ALA A 442 -19.75 -27.55 9.63
N SER A 443 -20.70 -26.67 9.91
CA SER A 443 -22.07 -26.71 9.39
C SER A 443 -22.25 -25.89 8.11
N LEU A 444 -21.16 -25.37 7.53
CA LEU A 444 -21.20 -24.44 6.42
C LEU A 444 -20.49 -25.00 5.18
N LEU A 445 -20.99 -24.59 4.02
CA LEU A 445 -20.48 -24.94 2.69
C LEU A 445 -20.45 -23.71 1.79
N LEU A 446 -19.80 -23.81 0.63
CA LEU A 446 -19.99 -22.85 -0.47
C LEU A 446 -20.76 -23.51 -1.60
N LEU A 447 -21.83 -22.87 -2.05
CA LEU A 447 -22.64 -23.30 -3.19
C LEU A 447 -22.92 -22.14 -4.15
N PRO A 448 -23.15 -22.40 -5.44
CA PRO A 448 -23.68 -21.38 -6.34
C PRO A 448 -24.98 -20.78 -5.80
N ALA A 449 -25.16 -19.46 -5.93
CA ALA A 449 -26.24 -18.71 -5.30
C ALA A 449 -27.65 -19.16 -5.75
N ASP A 450 -27.81 -19.58 -7.00
CA ASP A 450 -29.07 -20.17 -7.49
C ASP A 450 -29.40 -21.51 -6.83
N VAL A 451 -28.43 -22.41 -6.70
CA VAL A 451 -28.57 -23.70 -6.03
C VAL A 451 -28.89 -23.47 -4.56
N ASN A 452 -28.15 -22.60 -3.87
CA ASN A 452 -28.39 -22.24 -2.48
C ASN A 452 -29.85 -21.73 -2.28
N ARG A 453 -30.29 -20.76 -3.10
CA ARG A 453 -31.69 -20.27 -3.07
C ARG A 453 -32.74 -21.34 -3.36
N SER A 454 -32.43 -22.35 -4.18
CA SER A 454 -33.36 -23.46 -4.48
C SER A 454 -33.52 -24.45 -3.32
N LEU A 455 -32.55 -24.48 -2.41
CA LEU A 455 -32.55 -25.38 -1.25
C LEU A 455 -33.31 -24.78 -0.06
N GLN A 456 -33.25 -23.46 0.15
CA GLN A 456 -33.95 -22.77 1.24
C GLN A 456 -33.76 -23.52 2.59
N ASP A 457 -34.83 -23.67 3.35
CA ASP A 457 -34.85 -24.35 4.65
C ASP A 457 -35.17 -25.84 4.56
N LYS A 458 -34.86 -26.48 3.42
CA LYS A 458 -35.03 -27.94 3.30
C LYS A 458 -34.17 -28.68 4.33
N PRO A 459 -34.66 -29.80 4.89
CA PRO A 459 -33.86 -30.64 5.76
C PRO A 459 -32.69 -31.31 5.01
N PHE A 460 -31.68 -31.75 5.76
CA PHE A 460 -30.42 -32.26 5.21
C PHE A 460 -30.61 -33.45 4.25
N ASP A 461 -31.52 -34.37 4.56
CA ASP A 461 -31.84 -35.54 3.74
C ASP A 461 -32.34 -35.15 2.33
N GLN A 462 -33.00 -33.99 2.21
CA GLN A 462 -33.39 -33.43 0.92
C GLN A 462 -32.26 -32.63 0.25
N LYS A 463 -31.40 -31.96 1.03
CA LYS A 463 -30.27 -31.17 0.53
C LYS A 463 -29.10 -32.03 0.01
N ARG A 464 -28.78 -33.15 0.68
CA ARG A 464 -27.60 -34.01 0.40
C ARG A 464 -27.51 -34.40 -1.07
N ALA A 465 -28.67 -34.69 -1.67
CA ALA A 465 -28.71 -35.21 -3.03
C ALA A 465 -28.28 -34.16 -4.07
N HIS A 466 -28.53 -32.89 -3.76
CA HIS A 466 -28.11 -31.74 -4.56
C HIS A 466 -26.65 -31.38 -4.32
N TYR A 467 -26.15 -31.52 -3.08
CA TYR A 467 -24.73 -31.31 -2.75
C TYR A 467 -23.80 -32.20 -3.57
N ALA A 468 -24.20 -33.46 -3.82
CA ALA A 468 -23.44 -34.42 -4.63
C ALA A 468 -23.12 -33.92 -6.07
N LYS A 469 -23.87 -32.93 -6.57
CA LYS A 469 -23.70 -32.35 -7.92
C LYS A 469 -22.80 -31.10 -7.93
N GLN A 470 -22.30 -30.69 -6.78
CA GLN A 470 -21.57 -29.42 -6.60
C GLN A 470 -20.06 -29.69 -6.50
N ASN A 471 -19.34 -28.86 -5.72
CA ASN A 471 -17.94 -29.09 -5.41
C ASN A 471 -17.75 -30.31 -4.47
N PHE A 472 -16.57 -30.92 -4.48
CA PHE A 472 -16.25 -32.13 -3.72
C PHE A 472 -16.33 -31.93 -2.21
N TYR A 473 -16.05 -30.74 -1.69
CA TYR A 473 -16.20 -30.47 -0.27
C TYR A 473 -17.67 -30.61 0.17
N ALA A 474 -18.61 -30.06 -0.60
CA ALA A 474 -20.04 -30.27 -0.40
C ALA A 474 -20.49 -31.71 -0.74
N ALA A 475 -20.04 -32.24 -1.88
CA ALA A 475 -20.42 -33.57 -2.36
C ALA A 475 -20.00 -34.69 -1.41
N SER A 476 -18.90 -34.50 -0.65
CA SER A 476 -18.40 -35.47 0.34
C SER A 476 -19.42 -35.87 1.41
N LEU A 477 -20.50 -35.10 1.59
CA LEU A 477 -21.63 -35.43 2.47
C LEU A 477 -22.51 -36.56 1.94
N ASP A 478 -22.42 -36.89 0.65
CA ASP A 478 -23.23 -37.91 -0.02
C ASP A 478 -22.35 -39.09 -0.46
N ALA A 479 -22.86 -40.31 -0.30
CA ALA A 479 -22.13 -41.54 -0.62
C ALA A 479 -21.67 -41.62 -2.08
N ARG A 480 -22.37 -40.94 -3.01
CA ARG A 480 -22.00 -40.92 -4.44
C ARG A 480 -20.67 -40.23 -4.71
N ALA A 481 -20.21 -39.33 -3.83
CA ALA A 481 -18.90 -38.68 -3.99
C ALA A 481 -17.71 -39.64 -3.83
N TYR A 482 -17.93 -40.84 -3.30
CA TYR A 482 -16.90 -41.86 -3.08
C TYR A 482 -16.92 -42.95 -4.17
N GLN A 483 -17.92 -42.94 -5.04
CA GLN A 483 -18.08 -43.93 -6.11
C GLN A 483 -17.28 -43.53 -7.34
N HIS A 484 -16.37 -44.40 -7.79
CA HIS A 484 -15.52 -44.15 -8.98
C HIS A 484 -14.69 -42.86 -8.91
N GLN A 485 -14.24 -42.45 -7.71
CA GLN A 485 -13.41 -41.26 -7.48
C GLN A 485 -12.03 -41.61 -6.88
N PRO A 486 -11.15 -42.34 -7.60
CA PRO A 486 -9.88 -42.82 -7.05
C PRO A 486 -8.94 -41.69 -6.60
N LYS A 487 -8.91 -40.55 -7.32
CA LYS A 487 -8.07 -39.39 -6.93
C LYS A 487 -8.52 -38.77 -5.61
N PHE A 488 -9.83 -38.61 -5.42
CA PHE A 488 -10.38 -38.08 -4.18
C PHE A 488 -10.09 -39.01 -2.99
N LEU A 489 -10.25 -40.33 -3.18
CA LEU A 489 -9.94 -41.33 -2.15
C LEU A 489 -8.43 -41.34 -1.81
N GLN A 490 -7.56 -41.26 -2.83
CA GLN A 490 -6.12 -41.18 -2.64
C GLN A 490 -5.73 -39.89 -1.91
N PHE A 491 -6.32 -38.75 -2.27
CA PHE A 491 -6.11 -37.48 -1.58
C PHE A 491 -6.53 -37.56 -0.11
N ALA A 492 -7.72 -38.09 0.16
CA ALA A 492 -8.20 -38.26 1.52
C ALA A 492 -7.26 -39.15 2.34
N ALA A 493 -6.82 -40.29 1.78
CA ALA A 493 -5.92 -41.22 2.45
C ALA A 493 -4.51 -40.66 2.64
N ALA A 494 -3.94 -39.96 1.66
CA ALA A 494 -2.58 -39.42 1.71
C ALA A 494 -2.40 -38.32 2.77
N HIS A 495 -3.50 -37.70 3.20
CA HIS A 495 -3.51 -36.64 4.19
C HIS A 495 -4.34 -36.98 5.44
N ASP A 496 -4.70 -38.25 5.61
CA ASP A 496 -5.49 -38.76 6.75
C ASP A 496 -6.83 -38.03 7.00
N LEU A 497 -7.45 -37.48 5.94
CA LEU A 497 -8.69 -36.70 6.03
C LEU A 497 -9.91 -37.61 6.24
N PRO A 498 -10.69 -37.46 7.34
CA PRO A 498 -11.85 -38.28 7.66
C PRO A 498 -13.09 -37.80 6.89
N PHE A 499 -13.00 -37.78 5.56
CA PHE A 499 -14.15 -37.55 4.71
C PHE A 499 -15.16 -38.70 4.92
N GLN A 500 -16.40 -38.34 5.23
CA GLN A 500 -17.46 -39.30 5.48
C GLN A 500 -18.78 -38.79 4.89
N ALA A 501 -19.51 -39.69 4.22
CA ALA A 501 -20.90 -39.45 3.82
C ALA A 501 -21.85 -39.65 5.01
N PHE A 502 -22.94 -38.88 5.05
CA PHE A 502 -23.93 -38.97 6.11
C PHE A 502 -25.34 -39.14 5.56
N ASP A 503 -26.13 -40.01 6.19
CA ASP A 503 -27.54 -40.16 5.85
C ASP A 503 -28.45 -39.14 6.54
N LYS A 504 -27.99 -38.63 7.69
CA LYS A 504 -28.64 -37.61 8.52
C LYS A 504 -27.58 -36.61 8.99
N PHE A 505 -28.00 -35.46 9.48
CA PHE A 505 -27.08 -34.48 10.05
C PHE A 505 -27.53 -34.10 11.45
N THR A 506 -26.88 -34.68 12.46
CA THR A 506 -27.10 -34.37 13.88
C THR A 506 -25.81 -33.82 14.52
N LYS A 507 -25.82 -33.58 15.83
CA LYS A 507 -24.61 -33.21 16.58
C LYS A 507 -23.45 -34.19 16.37
N VAL A 508 -23.74 -35.49 16.21
CA VAL A 508 -22.72 -36.54 16.00
C VAL A 508 -21.99 -36.36 14.66
N GLU A 509 -22.75 -36.22 13.56
CA GLU A 509 -22.16 -36.04 12.23
C GLU A 509 -21.47 -34.67 12.09
N GLN A 510 -21.99 -33.64 12.75
CA GLN A 510 -21.30 -32.35 12.82
C GLN A 510 -19.97 -32.46 13.57
N GLN A 511 -19.87 -33.21 14.67
CA GLN A 511 -18.60 -33.46 15.36
C GLN A 511 -17.59 -34.21 14.46
N ALA A 512 -18.05 -35.18 13.65
CA ALA A 512 -17.19 -35.82 12.65
C ALA A 512 -16.68 -34.79 11.61
N ARG A 513 -17.54 -33.88 11.15
CA ARG A 513 -17.12 -32.77 10.26
C ARG A 513 -16.17 -31.78 10.93
N ARG A 514 -16.31 -31.49 12.23
CA ARG A 514 -15.36 -30.62 12.95
C ARG A 514 -13.94 -31.17 12.85
N LYS A 515 -13.78 -32.49 13.04
CA LYS A 515 -12.48 -33.17 12.86
C LYS A 515 -11.95 -33.02 11.44
N LEU A 516 -12.80 -33.23 10.43
CA LEU A 516 -12.44 -33.02 9.02
C LEU A 516 -11.98 -31.58 8.75
N VAL A 517 -12.74 -30.59 9.20
CA VAL A 517 -12.42 -29.17 9.02
C VAL A 517 -11.10 -28.81 9.70
N ALA A 518 -10.88 -29.28 10.94
CA ALA A 518 -9.63 -29.04 11.65
C ALA A 518 -8.42 -29.57 10.87
N GLN A 519 -8.48 -30.80 10.35
CA GLN A 519 -7.38 -31.38 9.59
C GLN A 519 -7.19 -30.72 8.21
N LEU A 520 -8.28 -30.38 7.52
CA LEU A 520 -8.22 -29.63 6.27
C LEU A 520 -7.54 -28.25 6.47
N VAL A 521 -7.86 -27.57 7.57
CA VAL A 521 -7.23 -26.29 7.93
C VAL A 521 -5.73 -26.50 8.19
N GLU A 522 -5.35 -27.50 8.98
CA GLU A 522 -3.92 -27.80 9.24
C GLU A 522 -3.15 -28.15 7.96
N MET A 523 -3.78 -28.83 7.00
CA MET A 523 -3.18 -29.10 5.70
C MET A 523 -3.02 -27.82 4.86
N VAL A 524 -4.10 -27.05 4.69
CA VAL A 524 -4.13 -25.87 3.81
C VAL A 524 -3.17 -24.79 4.31
N TRP A 525 -3.05 -24.64 5.62
CA TRP A 525 -2.17 -23.65 6.28
C TRP A 525 -0.99 -24.31 7.01
N SER A 526 -0.54 -25.44 6.48
CA SER A 526 0.64 -26.16 6.97
C SER A 526 1.91 -25.29 6.88
N PRO A 527 2.70 -25.14 7.97
CA PRO A 527 4.00 -24.45 7.94
C PRO A 527 5.00 -25.06 6.96
N GLN A 528 4.88 -26.35 6.63
CA GLN A 528 5.74 -27.01 5.63
C GLN A 528 5.63 -26.36 4.24
N ARG A 529 4.53 -25.64 3.96
CA ARG A 529 4.38 -24.85 2.72
C ARG A 529 5.48 -23.81 2.55
N LEU A 530 6.06 -23.27 3.63
CA LEU A 530 7.20 -22.34 3.54
C LEU A 530 8.41 -22.98 2.83
N HIS A 531 8.67 -24.26 3.08
CA HIS A 531 9.74 -24.99 2.40
C HIS A 531 9.36 -25.31 0.95
N GLN A 532 8.10 -25.68 0.69
CA GLN A 532 7.63 -26.05 -0.65
C GLN A 532 7.72 -24.90 -1.64
N VAL A 533 7.35 -23.68 -1.23
CA VAL A 533 7.37 -22.49 -2.11
C VAL A 533 8.77 -21.87 -2.24
N ALA A 534 9.73 -22.32 -1.42
CA ALA A 534 11.13 -21.89 -1.46
C ALA A 534 11.97 -22.68 -2.48
N LEU A 535 11.51 -23.89 -2.86
CA LEU A 535 12.06 -24.69 -3.97
C LEU A 535 11.67 -24.04 -5.31
#